data_AF-A0A7J6QKA7-F1
#
_entry.id   AF-A0A7J6QKA7-F1
#
_cell.length_a   1.000
_cell.length_b   1.000
_cell.length_c   1.000
_cell.angle_alpha   90.00
_cell.angle_beta   90.00
_cell.angle_gamma   90.00
#
_symmetry.space_group_name_H-M   'P 1'
#
loop_
_entity.id
_entity.type
_entity.pdbx_description
1 polymer ?
#
loop_
_entity_poly.entity_id
_entity_poly.type
_entity_poly.pdbx_seq_one_letter_code
_entity_poly.pdbx_strand_id
1 'polypeptide(L)'
;MKIPTWTLAALLGTAPTAARLLRDNMDPANSALFTSKTMEDAFAPPAPETINLMAAGVSPVTDWIDEFIGSFKSYASSKLLGVASKIIDTLGDSIDGKDMYFNFIPKHVATLKPDGQWHHYKGRCFQDIKVRSTLQSDGTCIIEADYRSAISWTCAEYVLYGNVDDFHMQYKIIRGTETYKWTANHEKVHVFDLSTSLSNAAQGVIKTADFLLGRDVDEFLEHFNHLQFDKRSNPGHSDIAEEDIHPGDVVMVTNLQGQSAAIMWAGGSIASHTLMFLREPKTQKLYAIESWAGGVRKLTFEEYLKDDAGWYNNGVLVPLKKELRESFDNDAAWKKFTTEFEGNDYGYSNFVFTS
;
A
#
# COMPACT_ATOMS: atom_id res chain seq x y z
N MET A 1 3.33 37.49 72.67
CA MET A 1 2.93 36.32 71.85
C MET A 1 3.40 36.60 70.43
N LYS A 2 4.66 36.20 70.12
CA LYS A 2 5.08 35.30 69.01
C LYS A 2 4.59 35.73 67.61
N ILE A 3 5.37 35.88 66.53
CA ILE A 3 6.77 35.64 66.09
C ILE A 3 6.83 36.19 64.61
N PRO A 4 7.97 36.41 63.92
CA PRO A 4 8.46 37.76 63.64
C PRO A 4 8.72 38.07 62.14
N THR A 5 9.23 39.29 61.98
CA THR A 5 10.00 39.89 60.88
C THR A 5 10.88 38.96 60.04
N TRP A 6 10.90 39.30 58.75
CA TRP A 6 11.81 38.84 57.71
C TRP A 6 13.25 39.32 57.96
N THR A 7 14.22 38.42 57.78
CA THR A 7 15.62 38.77 57.55
C THR A 7 16.12 37.98 56.34
N LEU A 8 16.59 38.72 55.34
CA LEU A 8 17.33 38.25 54.18
C LEU A 8 18.76 37.85 54.60
N ALA A 9 19.25 36.70 54.14
CA ALA A 9 20.68 36.40 54.07
C ALA A 9 20.99 35.49 52.86
N ALA A 10 21.29 36.16 51.74
CA ALA A 10 22.38 35.93 50.79
C ALA A 10 22.95 34.51 50.50
N LEU A 11 22.91 34.18 49.19
CA LEU A 11 24.03 33.73 48.33
C LEU A 11 24.58 32.29 48.44
N LEU A 12 24.23 31.45 47.45
CA LEU A 12 25.10 30.89 46.37
C LEU A 12 24.60 29.51 45.88
N GLY A 13 24.53 29.32 44.56
CA GLY A 13 24.56 27.97 43.96
C GLY A 13 23.53 27.67 42.86
N THR A 14 23.88 28.00 41.62
CA THR A 14 23.60 27.25 40.37
C THR A 14 22.17 26.79 40.03
N ALA A 15 21.58 27.53 39.07
CA ALA A 15 20.71 27.12 37.97
C ALA A 15 19.43 26.27 38.19
N PRO A 16 18.26 26.88 37.91
CA PRO A 16 17.13 26.16 37.31
C PRO A 16 16.50 26.94 36.14
N THR A 17 16.63 26.48 34.90
CA THR A 17 15.85 27.03 33.76
C THR A 17 15.41 26.00 32.71
N ALA A 18 15.37 24.70 33.05
CA ALA A 18 14.70 23.71 32.20
C ALA A 18 13.24 23.40 32.65
N ALA A 19 12.89 23.68 33.90
CA ALA A 19 11.60 23.28 34.47
C ALA A 19 10.48 24.35 34.41
N ARG A 20 10.73 25.51 33.79
CA ARG A 20 9.77 26.64 33.81
C ARG A 20 9.19 27.05 32.46
N LEU A 21 9.57 26.38 31.36
CA LEU A 21 8.97 26.59 30.03
C LEU A 21 7.88 25.58 29.67
N LEU A 22 7.57 24.63 30.57
CA LEU A 22 6.58 23.58 30.35
C LEU A 22 5.18 23.90 30.91
N ARG A 23 4.94 25.08 31.50
CA ARG A 23 3.78 25.24 32.40
C ARG A 23 2.67 26.19 31.99
N ASP A 24 2.82 26.99 30.94
CA ASP A 24 1.89 28.12 30.76
C ASP A 24 0.85 27.99 29.65
N ASN A 25 0.69 26.84 28.94
CA ASN A 25 -0.43 26.69 27.98
C ASN A 25 -0.87 25.26 27.62
N MET A 26 -0.55 24.23 28.41
CA MET A 26 -1.11 22.89 28.20
C MET A 26 -1.80 22.42 29.48
N ASP A 27 -3.12 22.22 29.40
CA ASP A 27 -3.89 21.51 30.41
C ASP A 27 -3.39 20.06 30.48
N PRO A 28 -2.81 19.59 31.61
CA PRO A 28 -2.31 18.23 31.77
C PRO A 28 -3.39 17.15 31.57
N ALA A 29 -4.68 17.51 31.67
CA ALA A 29 -5.78 16.61 31.37
C ALA A 29 -6.00 16.39 29.85
N ASN A 30 -5.41 17.24 29.00
CA ASN A 30 -5.55 17.22 27.54
C ASN A 30 -4.23 16.97 26.79
N SER A 31 -3.10 16.81 27.49
CA SER A 31 -1.83 16.39 26.91
C SER A 31 -1.67 14.88 27.02
N ALA A 32 -2.14 14.13 26.03
CA ALA A 32 -1.87 12.70 25.94
C ALA A 32 -0.40 12.50 25.52
N LEU A 33 0.48 12.33 26.51
CA LEU A 33 1.86 11.92 26.29
C LEU A 33 1.85 10.42 26.01
N PHE A 34 1.74 10.04 24.73
CA PHE A 34 1.82 8.65 24.32
C PHE A 34 3.27 8.16 24.45
N THR A 35 3.43 7.05 25.15
CA THR A 35 4.70 6.31 25.15
C THR A 35 4.82 5.51 23.85
N SER A 36 6.03 5.21 23.39
CA SER A 36 6.25 4.35 22.22
C SER A 36 5.47 3.04 22.32
N LYS A 37 5.39 2.47 23.54
CA LYS A 37 4.61 1.27 23.85
C LYS A 37 3.12 1.43 23.57
N THR A 38 2.52 2.58 23.89
CA THR A 38 1.08 2.81 23.62
C THR A 38 0.79 2.89 22.12
N MET A 39 1.75 3.35 21.33
CA MET A 39 1.66 3.28 19.88
C MET A 39 1.85 1.85 19.40
N GLU A 40 2.92 1.16 19.82
CA GLU A 40 3.16 -0.26 19.50
C GLU A 40 1.91 -1.12 19.78
N ASP A 41 1.26 -0.94 20.93
CA ASP A 41 0.01 -1.63 21.29
C ASP A 41 -1.18 -1.28 20.38
N ALA A 42 -1.23 -0.04 19.85
CA ALA A 42 -2.30 0.40 18.95
C ALA A 42 -2.09 -0.04 17.49
N PHE A 43 -0.83 -0.23 17.08
CA PHE A 43 -0.41 -0.74 15.77
C PHE A 43 -0.19 -2.26 15.75
N ALA A 44 -0.27 -2.92 16.90
CA ALA A 44 -0.23 -4.37 16.96
C ALA A 44 -1.30 -4.95 16.01
N PRO A 45 -0.95 -5.93 15.17
CA PRO A 45 -1.90 -6.55 14.28
C PRO A 45 -3.09 -7.10 15.10
N PRO A 46 -4.33 -7.00 14.60
CA PRO A 46 -5.44 -7.66 15.26
C PRO A 46 -5.10 -9.15 15.43
N ALA A 47 -5.55 -9.74 16.55
CA ALA A 47 -5.43 -11.18 16.74
C ALA A 47 -5.99 -11.89 15.49
N PRO A 48 -5.30 -12.91 14.94
CA PRO A 48 -5.75 -13.56 13.71
C PRO A 48 -7.15 -14.14 13.95
N GLU A 49 -8.16 -13.50 13.35
CA GLU A 49 -9.47 -14.09 13.26
C GLU A 49 -9.40 -15.21 12.22
N THR A 50 -9.86 -16.39 12.59
CA THR A 50 -10.01 -17.52 11.66
C THR A 50 -11.03 -17.14 10.59
N ILE A 51 -10.55 -16.72 9.43
CA ILE A 51 -11.35 -16.50 8.23
C ILE A 51 -11.76 -17.86 7.68
N ASN A 52 -13.06 -18.14 7.70
CA ASN A 52 -13.63 -19.42 7.26
C ASN A 52 -13.96 -19.32 5.77
N LEU A 53 -13.01 -19.73 4.90
CA LEU A 53 -13.02 -19.59 3.43
C LEU A 53 -14.02 -20.51 2.68
N MET A 54 -15.19 -20.78 3.25
CA MET A 54 -16.16 -21.73 2.67
C MET A 54 -17.53 -21.07 2.44
N ALA A 55 -17.63 -20.23 1.41
CA ALA A 55 -18.91 -19.85 0.80
C ALA A 55 -18.78 -19.81 -0.72
N ALA A 56 -19.83 -20.27 -1.40
CA ALA A 56 -19.80 -20.70 -2.79
C ALA A 56 -20.06 -19.58 -3.80
N GLY A 57 -19.37 -19.66 -4.95
CA GLY A 57 -19.81 -19.07 -6.23
C GLY A 57 -19.03 -17.85 -6.70
N VAL A 58 -18.18 -17.26 -5.86
CA VAL A 58 -17.23 -16.19 -6.21
C VAL A 58 -15.84 -16.68 -5.77
N SER A 59 -14.76 -16.22 -6.41
CA SER A 59 -13.41 -16.69 -6.06
C SER A 59 -13.15 -16.40 -4.56
N PRO A 60 -12.78 -17.40 -3.74
CA PRO A 60 -12.47 -17.17 -2.31
C PRO A 60 -11.40 -16.10 -2.08
N VAL A 61 -10.58 -15.83 -3.12
CA VAL A 61 -9.54 -14.81 -3.11
C VAL A 61 -10.12 -13.40 -3.25
N THR A 62 -11.15 -13.19 -4.07
CA THR A 62 -11.76 -11.87 -4.24
C THR A 62 -12.56 -11.47 -3.00
N ASP A 63 -13.30 -12.42 -2.41
CA ASP A 63 -14.05 -12.18 -1.17
C ASP A 63 -13.09 -11.86 -0.01
N TRP A 64 -11.98 -12.59 0.09
CA TRP A 64 -10.94 -12.30 1.08
C TRP A 64 -10.28 -10.92 0.88
N ILE A 65 -10.03 -10.50 -0.36
CA ILE A 65 -9.45 -9.18 -0.65
C ILE A 65 -10.42 -8.06 -0.25
N ASP A 66 -11.70 -8.18 -0.60
CA ASP A 66 -12.71 -7.18 -0.26
C ASP A 66 -12.93 -7.11 1.26
N GLU A 67 -12.96 -8.25 1.95
CA GLU A 67 -13.01 -8.33 3.42
C GLU A 67 -11.77 -7.71 4.07
N PHE A 68 -10.58 -7.99 3.52
CA PHE A 68 -9.33 -7.40 3.99
C PHE A 68 -9.32 -5.88 3.79
N ILE A 69 -9.69 -5.38 2.61
CA ILE A 69 -9.77 -3.94 2.31
C ILE A 69 -10.79 -3.27 3.23
N GLY A 70 -11.96 -3.89 3.43
CA GLY A 70 -13.00 -3.40 4.34
C GLY A 70 -12.51 -3.34 5.79
N SER A 71 -11.83 -4.39 6.26
CA SER A 71 -11.26 -4.46 7.60
C SER A 71 -10.16 -3.42 7.81
N PHE A 72 -9.28 -3.25 6.81
CA PHE A 72 -8.21 -2.26 6.84
C PHE A 72 -8.76 -0.83 6.88
N LYS A 73 -9.80 -0.55 6.08
CA LYS A 73 -10.54 0.72 6.12
C LYS A 73 -11.17 0.97 7.49
N SER A 74 -11.81 -0.05 8.06
CA SER A 74 -12.44 0.04 9.38
C SER A 74 -11.42 0.33 10.48
N TYR A 75 -10.28 -0.37 10.46
CA TYR A 75 -9.16 -0.12 11.37
C TYR A 75 -8.64 1.32 11.23
N ALA A 76 -8.45 1.81 10.00
CA ALA A 76 -8.02 3.17 9.78
C ALA A 76 -9.02 4.21 10.31
N SER A 77 -10.31 4.01 10.00
CA SER A 77 -11.38 4.93 10.37
C SER A 77 -11.63 4.99 11.88
N SER A 78 -11.49 3.87 12.58
CA SER A 78 -11.82 3.77 14.01
C SER A 78 -10.62 3.90 14.93
N LYS A 79 -9.53 3.19 14.63
CA LYS A 79 -8.35 3.10 15.50
C LYS A 79 -7.27 4.09 15.09
N LEU A 80 -6.85 4.11 13.82
CA LEU A 80 -5.76 5.01 13.40
C LEU A 80 -6.14 6.48 13.54
N LEU A 81 -7.32 6.89 13.04
CA LEU A 81 -7.81 8.26 13.24
C LEU A 81 -8.03 8.58 14.72
N GLY A 82 -8.50 7.61 15.51
CA GLY A 82 -8.66 7.75 16.96
C GLY A 82 -7.34 7.98 17.70
N VAL A 83 -6.25 7.36 17.24
CA VAL A 83 -4.89 7.60 17.75
C VAL A 83 -4.34 8.92 17.23
N ALA A 84 -4.45 9.17 15.92
CA ALA A 84 -3.95 10.38 15.28
C ALA A 84 -4.52 11.65 15.89
N SER A 85 -5.84 11.70 16.15
CA SER A 85 -6.51 12.84 16.78
C SER A 85 -5.98 13.20 18.18
N LYS A 86 -5.24 12.30 18.82
CA LYS A 86 -4.65 12.50 20.15
C LYS A 86 -3.16 12.86 20.08
N ILE A 87 -2.55 12.81 18.90
CA ILE A 87 -1.14 13.11 18.67
C ILE A 87 -0.98 14.53 18.12
N ILE A 88 -0.03 15.29 18.68
CA ILE A 88 0.23 16.71 18.40
C ILE A 88 0.59 16.98 16.92
N ASP A 89 1.13 15.97 16.23
CA ASP A 89 1.59 16.02 14.83
C ASP A 89 0.48 16.22 13.77
N THR A 90 -0.77 16.34 14.20
CA THR A 90 -1.93 16.57 13.31
C THR A 90 -2.24 18.05 13.04
N LEU A 91 -1.53 18.97 13.69
CA LEU A 91 -1.75 20.41 13.54
C LEU A 91 -0.97 20.97 12.34
N GLY A 92 -1.61 21.04 11.18
CA GLY A 92 -1.16 21.84 10.03
C GLY A 92 -0.51 21.08 8.88
N ASP A 93 -0.47 19.75 8.94
CA ASP A 93 -0.04 18.89 7.83
C ASP A 93 -1.27 18.26 7.18
N SER A 94 -1.80 18.88 6.13
CA SER A 94 -2.92 18.35 5.34
C SER A 94 -2.47 18.08 3.92
N ILE A 95 -2.53 16.81 3.51
CA ILE A 95 -2.42 16.44 2.10
C ILE A 95 -3.83 16.47 1.53
N ASP A 96 -4.06 17.27 0.50
CA ASP A 96 -5.37 17.36 -0.15
C ASP A 96 -5.73 16.05 -0.85
N GLY A 97 -7.03 15.77 -0.91
CA GLY A 97 -7.58 14.44 -1.16
C GLY A 97 -6.94 13.63 -2.28
N LYS A 98 -6.50 14.21 -3.41
CA LYS A 98 -5.94 13.45 -4.54
C LYS A 98 -4.54 12.91 -4.28
N ASP A 99 -3.71 13.61 -3.52
CA ASP A 99 -2.33 13.17 -3.23
C ASP A 99 -2.26 12.17 -2.06
N MET A 100 -3.42 11.77 -1.50
CA MET A 100 -3.48 10.86 -0.35
C MET A 100 -3.37 9.38 -0.71
N TYR A 101 -3.55 9.00 -1.98
CA TYR A 101 -3.46 7.59 -2.36
C TYR A 101 -2.07 7.04 -2.06
N PHE A 102 -2.01 5.91 -1.37
CA PHE A 102 -0.77 5.23 -0.98
C PHE A 102 0.23 6.06 -0.13
N ASN A 103 -0.14 7.26 0.35
CA ASN A 103 0.74 8.09 1.18
C ASN A 103 1.09 7.43 2.54
N PHE A 104 0.36 6.38 2.91
CA PHE A 104 0.58 5.57 4.10
C PHE A 104 1.67 4.51 3.91
N ILE A 105 2.18 4.31 2.69
CA ILE A 105 3.25 3.36 2.41
C ILE A 105 4.58 4.00 2.83
N PRO A 106 5.30 3.43 3.81
CA PRO A 106 6.59 3.94 4.23
C PRO A 106 7.63 3.83 3.11
N LYS A 107 8.47 4.85 2.97
CA LYS A 107 9.55 4.88 1.97
C LYS A 107 10.79 4.20 2.52
N HIS A 108 11.39 3.30 1.77
CA HIS A 108 12.71 2.75 2.12
C HIS A 108 13.77 3.86 2.08
N VAL A 109 14.50 4.03 3.19
CA VAL A 109 15.53 5.08 3.34
C VAL A 109 16.92 4.53 3.65
N ALA A 110 17.03 3.34 4.24
CA ALA A 110 18.31 2.71 4.51
C ALA A 110 18.21 1.20 4.66
N THR A 111 19.32 0.50 4.42
CA THR A 111 19.51 -0.90 4.81
C THR A 111 20.73 -0.96 5.71
N LEU A 112 20.53 -1.26 6.98
CA LEU A 112 21.57 -1.32 7.99
C LEU A 112 22.19 -2.71 8.00
N LYS A 113 23.51 -2.75 7.89
CA LYS A 113 24.32 -3.90 8.28
C LYS A 113 24.89 -3.63 9.67
N PRO A 114 25.23 -4.68 10.44
CA PRO A 114 25.76 -4.50 11.78
C PRO A 114 27.27 -4.15 11.78
N ASP A 115 27.68 -3.24 10.90
CA ASP A 115 29.06 -2.80 10.69
C ASP A 115 29.38 -1.44 11.34
N GLY A 116 28.40 -0.82 11.99
CA GLY A 116 28.53 0.48 12.64
C GLY A 116 28.51 1.67 11.69
N GLN A 117 28.28 1.46 10.39
CA GLN A 117 28.25 2.53 9.40
C GLN A 117 26.99 3.39 9.56
N TRP A 118 27.19 4.71 9.56
CA TRP A 118 26.10 5.68 9.54
C TRP A 118 25.49 5.81 8.14
N HIS A 119 24.17 5.71 8.09
CA HIS A 119 23.35 6.06 6.94
C HIS A 119 22.58 7.33 7.25
N HIS A 120 22.50 8.23 6.28
CA HIS A 120 21.89 9.55 6.43
C HIS A 120 20.67 9.67 5.54
N TYR A 121 19.60 10.25 6.06
CA TYR A 121 18.43 10.63 5.27
C TYR A 121 17.75 11.87 5.85
N LYS A 122 16.83 12.43 5.05
CA LYS A 122 15.94 13.51 5.48
C LYS A 122 14.57 12.89 5.71
N GLY A 123 14.04 13.04 6.92
CA GLY A 123 12.68 12.67 7.23
C GLY A 123 11.72 13.82 6.95
N ARG A 124 10.45 13.60 7.25
CA ARG A 124 9.44 14.66 7.21
C ARG A 124 9.73 15.70 8.29
N CYS A 125 10.10 15.24 9.48
CA CYS A 125 10.26 16.11 10.62
C CYS A 125 11.69 16.58 10.85
N PHE A 126 12.63 15.66 10.82
CA PHE A 126 14.03 15.91 11.08
C PHE A 126 14.80 15.94 9.75
N GLN A 127 15.47 17.06 9.50
CA GLN A 127 16.18 17.28 8.23
C GLN A 127 17.60 16.71 8.22
N ASP A 128 18.07 16.16 9.33
CA ASP A 128 19.32 15.40 9.45
C ASP A 128 19.07 14.22 10.38
N ILE A 129 18.72 13.07 9.79
CA ILE A 129 18.58 11.81 10.51
C ILE A 129 19.74 10.90 10.14
N LYS A 130 20.35 10.30 11.16
CA LYS A 130 21.39 9.29 10.99
C LYS A 130 20.95 8.02 11.67
N VAL A 131 21.17 6.88 11.02
CA VAL A 131 20.90 5.56 11.58
C VAL A 131 22.08 4.63 11.32
N ARG A 132 22.40 3.77 12.29
CA ARG A 132 23.38 2.70 12.15
C ARG A 132 22.98 1.49 12.96
N SER A 133 23.54 0.34 12.61
CA SER A 133 23.44 -0.90 13.39
C SER A 133 24.83 -1.33 13.84
N THR A 134 24.96 -1.89 15.03
CA THR A 134 26.23 -2.46 15.53
C THR A 134 25.96 -3.74 16.30
N LEU A 135 26.66 -4.82 15.93
CA LEU A 135 26.65 -6.06 16.70
C LEU A 135 27.57 -5.91 17.91
N GLN A 136 27.02 -6.14 19.09
CA GLN A 136 27.76 -6.16 20.35
C GLN A 136 28.46 -7.51 20.54
N SER A 137 29.44 -7.56 21.42
CA SER A 137 30.20 -8.78 21.72
C SER A 137 29.34 -9.92 22.30
N ASP A 138 28.18 -9.59 22.88
CA ASP A 138 27.22 -10.55 23.42
C ASP A 138 26.23 -11.07 22.37
N GLY A 139 26.39 -10.67 21.10
CA GLY A 139 25.50 -11.04 19.99
C GLY A 139 24.26 -10.15 19.86
N THR A 140 24.07 -9.15 20.73
CA THR A 140 22.96 -8.20 20.63
C THR A 140 23.21 -7.20 19.51
N CYS A 141 22.25 -7.01 18.61
CA CYS A 141 22.29 -5.93 17.64
C CYS A 141 21.70 -4.66 18.25
N ILE A 142 22.42 -3.54 18.16
CA ILE A 142 21.96 -2.23 18.61
C ILE A 142 21.76 -1.34 17.39
N ILE A 143 20.56 -0.77 17.26
CA ILE A 143 20.26 0.29 16.30
C ILE A 143 20.42 1.62 17.02
N GLU A 144 21.28 2.49 16.50
CA GLU A 144 21.43 3.85 17.00
C GLU A 144 20.87 4.83 15.96
N ALA A 145 20.00 5.73 16.40
CA ALA A 145 19.37 6.73 15.55
C ALA A 145 19.55 8.14 16.15
N ASP A 146 20.11 9.07 15.37
CA ASP A 146 20.31 10.47 15.76
C ASP A 146 19.38 11.38 14.95
N TYR A 147 18.50 12.09 15.65
CA TYR A 147 17.48 12.97 15.06
C TYR A 147 17.83 14.44 15.30
N ARG A 148 18.14 15.18 14.23
CA ARG A 148 18.57 16.58 14.28
C ARG A 148 17.76 17.46 13.33
N SER A 149 17.83 18.77 13.56
CA SER A 149 17.25 19.78 12.67
C SER A 149 15.74 19.61 12.44
N ALA A 150 14.97 19.55 13.54
CA ALA A 150 13.51 19.50 13.48
C ALA A 150 12.94 20.77 12.85
N ILE A 151 11.98 20.63 11.93
CA ILE A 151 11.33 21.75 11.24
C ILE A 151 10.30 22.49 12.11
N SER A 152 9.70 21.79 13.08
CA SER A 152 8.73 22.33 14.03
C SER A 152 8.82 21.58 15.36
N TRP A 153 8.35 22.22 16.44
CA TRP A 153 8.26 21.64 17.77
C TRP A 153 7.05 20.71 17.96
N THR A 154 6.06 20.78 17.07
CA THR A 154 4.84 19.94 17.09
C THR A 154 4.91 18.74 16.16
N CYS A 155 5.96 18.65 15.35
CA CYS A 155 6.09 17.65 14.30
C CYS A 155 6.69 16.35 14.85
N ALA A 156 6.36 15.22 14.23
CA ALA A 156 6.88 13.91 14.58
C ALA A 156 7.49 13.13 13.41
N GLU A 157 8.42 12.22 13.69
CA GLU A 157 8.92 11.23 12.74
C GLU A 157 8.35 9.85 13.08
N TYR A 158 7.98 9.11 12.04
CA TYR A 158 7.50 7.73 12.14
C TYR A 158 8.44 6.84 11.33
N VAL A 159 9.22 6.03 12.04
CA VAL A 159 10.26 5.19 11.43
C VAL A 159 9.95 3.73 11.71
N LEU A 160 9.83 2.95 10.65
CA LEU A 160 9.67 1.50 10.71
C LEU A 160 11.03 0.83 10.49
N TYR A 161 11.46 0.04 11.44
CA TYR A 161 12.62 -0.84 11.34
C TYR A 161 12.11 -2.26 11.10
N GLY A 162 12.62 -2.97 10.10
CA GLY A 162 12.06 -4.27 9.76
C GLY A 162 12.98 -5.17 8.95
N ASN A 163 12.73 -6.47 9.04
CA ASN A 163 13.21 -7.47 8.10
C ASN A 163 12.19 -8.61 7.99
N VAL A 164 12.59 -9.73 7.39
CA VAL A 164 11.69 -10.87 7.18
C VAL A 164 11.19 -11.52 8.48
N ASP A 165 11.89 -11.30 9.61
CA ASP A 165 11.60 -11.97 10.87
C ASP A 165 10.84 -11.06 11.86
N ASP A 166 11.00 -9.73 11.78
CA ASP A 166 10.42 -8.81 12.76
C ASP A 166 10.28 -7.37 12.23
N PHE A 167 9.35 -6.61 12.82
CA PHE A 167 9.06 -5.21 12.48
C PHE A 167 8.75 -4.39 13.74
N HIS A 168 9.37 -3.21 13.84
CA HIS A 168 9.24 -2.28 14.97
C HIS A 168 9.01 -0.86 14.45
N MET A 169 7.93 -0.22 14.89
CA MET A 169 7.66 1.17 14.55
C MET A 169 8.03 2.10 15.71
N GLN A 170 8.71 3.19 15.39
CA GLN A 170 9.17 4.21 16.33
C GLN A 170 8.55 5.57 16.01
N TYR A 171 8.17 6.28 17.06
CA TYR A 171 7.64 7.64 17.00
C TYR A 171 8.57 8.62 17.70
N LYS A 172 8.95 9.70 17.03
CA LYS A 172 9.96 10.65 17.52
C LYS A 172 9.51 12.09 17.38
N ILE A 173 9.46 12.78 18.52
CA ILE A 173 9.16 14.24 18.60
C ILE A 173 10.32 15.05 19.18
N ILE A 174 11.27 14.38 19.83
CA ILE A 174 12.39 15.02 20.53
C ILE A 174 13.68 14.77 19.76
N ARG A 175 14.47 15.83 19.59
CA ARG A 175 15.84 15.75 19.05
C ARG A 175 16.75 14.95 19.97
N GLY A 176 17.67 14.19 19.39
CA GLY A 176 18.68 13.46 20.16
C GLY A 176 19.02 12.11 19.56
N THR A 177 19.89 11.41 20.26
CA THR A 177 20.36 10.08 19.90
C THR A 177 19.64 9.05 20.77
N GLU A 178 19.07 8.05 20.11
CA GLU A 178 18.31 6.96 20.71
C GLU A 178 18.96 5.63 20.33
N THR A 179 18.85 4.65 21.22
CA THR A 179 19.37 3.29 20.99
C THR A 179 18.28 2.26 21.20
N TYR A 180 18.11 1.36 20.23
CA TYR A 180 17.14 0.28 20.27
C TYR A 180 17.87 -1.05 20.24
N LYS A 181 17.42 -1.99 21.07
CA LYS A 181 17.89 -3.37 21.01
C LYS A 181 17.10 -4.11 19.94
N TRP A 182 17.79 -4.72 18.99
CA TRP A 182 17.21 -5.56 17.95
C TRP A 182 17.52 -7.02 18.27
N THR A 183 16.46 -7.80 18.50
CA THR A 183 16.57 -9.19 18.97
C THR A 183 16.32 -10.23 17.89
N ALA A 184 15.78 -9.81 16.74
CA ALA A 184 15.58 -10.68 15.58
C ALA A 184 16.88 -10.83 14.77
N ASN A 185 16.80 -11.48 13.61
CA ASN A 185 17.91 -11.58 12.67
C ASN A 185 18.51 -10.20 12.41
N HIS A 186 19.84 -10.08 12.47
CA HIS A 186 20.55 -8.81 12.41
C HIS A 186 21.44 -8.68 11.17
N GLU A 187 21.37 -9.62 10.21
CA GLU A 187 22.16 -9.53 8.97
C GLU A 187 21.84 -8.25 8.19
N LYS A 188 20.55 -7.93 8.10
CA LYS A 188 20.03 -6.72 7.46
C LYS A 188 18.80 -6.25 8.21
N VAL A 189 18.76 -4.95 8.53
CA VAL A 189 17.57 -4.26 9.02
C VAL A 189 17.24 -3.15 8.03
N HIS A 190 16.04 -3.18 7.47
CA HIS A 190 15.53 -2.15 6.59
C HIS A 190 14.90 -1.03 7.42
N VAL A 191 15.17 0.20 7.02
CA VAL A 191 14.59 1.40 7.64
C VAL A 191 13.66 2.03 6.63
N PHE A 192 12.42 2.24 7.05
CA PHE A 192 11.41 2.92 6.27
C PHE A 192 10.90 4.15 7.03
N ASP A 193 10.74 5.24 6.31
CA ASP A 193 10.24 6.51 6.83
C ASP A 193 8.82 6.74 6.30
N LEU A 194 7.86 6.98 7.19
CA LEU A 194 6.53 7.39 6.79
C LEU A 194 6.56 8.91 6.57
N SER A 195 6.58 9.30 5.30
CA SER A 195 6.77 10.70 4.89
C SER A 195 5.51 11.57 5.02
N THR A 196 4.55 11.16 5.86
CA THR A 196 3.29 11.87 6.11
C THR A 196 2.89 11.76 7.58
N SER A 197 1.97 12.62 8.04
CA SER A 197 1.40 12.52 9.39
C SER A 197 0.53 11.26 9.53
N LEU A 198 0.35 10.77 10.76
CA LEU A 198 -0.49 9.59 10.98
C LEU A 198 -1.96 9.81 10.59
N SER A 199 -2.47 11.04 10.74
CA SER A 199 -3.82 11.38 10.28
C SER A 199 -3.93 11.27 8.77
N ASN A 200 -2.95 11.80 8.03
CA ASN A 200 -2.94 11.75 6.58
C ASN A 200 -2.71 10.34 6.06
N ALA A 201 -1.88 9.53 6.74
CA ALA A 201 -1.73 8.11 6.44
C ALA A 201 -3.07 7.37 6.63
N ALA A 202 -3.78 7.60 7.74
CA ALA A 202 -5.07 6.97 7.97
C ALA A 202 -6.12 7.39 6.91
N GLN A 203 -6.16 8.67 6.54
CA GLN A 203 -7.01 9.16 5.46
C GLN A 203 -6.61 8.58 4.10
N GLY A 204 -5.32 8.42 3.84
CA GLY A 204 -4.81 7.77 2.64
C GLY A 204 -5.17 6.29 2.56
N VAL A 205 -5.14 5.56 3.69
CA VAL A 205 -5.66 4.19 3.76
C VAL A 205 -7.14 4.17 3.40
N ILE A 206 -7.95 5.04 4.00
CA ILE A 206 -9.39 5.11 3.74
C ILE A 206 -9.66 5.39 2.26
N LYS A 207 -8.99 6.39 1.70
CA LYS A 207 -9.17 6.80 0.31
C LYS A 207 -8.67 5.74 -0.68
N THR A 208 -7.55 5.09 -0.39
CA THR A 208 -7.03 3.98 -1.19
C THR A 208 -7.96 2.77 -1.11
N ALA A 209 -8.53 2.47 0.06
CA ALA A 209 -9.51 1.40 0.21
C ALA A 209 -10.80 1.70 -0.54
N ASP A 210 -11.32 2.93 -0.47
CA ASP A 210 -12.48 3.34 -1.26
C ASP A 210 -12.21 3.18 -2.76
N PHE A 211 -11.03 3.62 -3.22
CA PHE A 211 -10.56 3.41 -4.59
C PHE A 211 -10.52 1.94 -5.01
N LEU A 212 -9.88 1.07 -4.22
CA LEU A 212 -9.77 -0.35 -4.55
C LEU A 212 -11.13 -1.04 -4.57
N LEU A 213 -12.08 -0.59 -3.74
CA LEU A 213 -13.48 -1.01 -3.76
C LEU A 213 -14.30 -0.39 -4.92
N GLY A 214 -13.64 0.30 -5.85
CA GLY A 214 -14.25 0.88 -7.05
C GLY A 214 -14.97 2.21 -6.84
N ARG A 215 -14.75 2.89 -5.72
CA ARG A 215 -15.27 4.25 -5.47
C ARG A 215 -14.21 5.26 -5.93
N ASP A 216 -14.62 6.40 -6.45
CA ASP A 216 -13.68 7.47 -6.86
C ASP A 216 -12.61 7.06 -7.90
N VAL A 217 -12.87 6.02 -8.70
CA VAL A 217 -11.95 5.54 -9.75
C VAL A 217 -11.63 6.63 -10.78
N ASP A 218 -12.64 7.43 -11.16
CA ASP A 218 -12.46 8.54 -12.09
C ASP A 218 -11.50 9.60 -11.54
N GLU A 219 -11.58 9.89 -10.23
CA GLU A 219 -10.67 10.84 -9.56
C GLU A 219 -9.22 10.35 -9.60
N PHE A 220 -9.03 9.05 -9.33
CA PHE A 220 -7.72 8.40 -9.35
C PHE A 220 -7.10 8.42 -10.76
N LEU A 221 -7.86 8.00 -11.78
CA LEU A 221 -7.38 7.94 -13.16
C LEU A 221 -7.10 9.34 -13.75
N GLU A 222 -7.92 10.33 -13.41
CA GLU A 222 -7.68 11.72 -13.82
C GLU A 222 -6.37 12.25 -13.21
N HIS A 223 -6.13 11.96 -11.93
CA HIS A 223 -4.97 12.46 -11.22
C HIS A 223 -3.67 11.79 -11.66
N PHE A 224 -3.63 10.45 -11.67
CA PHE A 224 -2.38 9.70 -11.89
C PHE A 224 -2.12 9.31 -13.34
N ASN A 225 -3.17 9.10 -14.15
CA ASN A 225 -3.02 8.72 -15.56
C ASN A 225 -3.36 9.86 -16.52
N HIS A 226 -3.93 10.97 -16.02
CA HIS A 226 -4.48 12.04 -16.84
C HIS A 226 -5.53 11.51 -17.84
N LEU A 227 -6.28 10.48 -17.42
CA LEU A 227 -7.34 9.86 -18.20
C LEU A 227 -8.70 10.29 -17.65
N GLN A 228 -9.61 10.63 -18.55
CA GLN A 228 -10.99 10.94 -18.23
C GLN A 228 -11.90 10.13 -19.16
N PHE A 229 -12.88 9.46 -18.58
CA PHE A 229 -13.79 8.59 -19.32
C PHE A 229 -15.18 9.23 -19.38
N ASP A 230 -15.49 9.84 -20.52
CA ASP A 230 -16.83 10.39 -20.74
C ASP A 230 -17.81 9.27 -21.12
N LYS A 231 -18.98 9.30 -20.48
CA LYS A 231 -20.07 8.40 -20.86
C LYS A 231 -20.49 8.69 -22.30
N ARG A 232 -20.41 7.66 -23.16
CA ARG A 232 -20.88 7.76 -24.55
C ARG A 232 -22.40 7.95 -24.58
N SER A 233 -22.86 8.93 -25.36
CA SER A 233 -24.30 9.19 -25.57
C SER A 233 -24.99 8.06 -26.33
N ASN A 234 -24.27 7.43 -27.26
CA ASN A 234 -24.67 6.21 -27.96
C ASN A 234 -23.50 5.22 -27.86
N PRO A 235 -23.46 4.33 -26.84
CA PRO A 235 -22.45 3.29 -26.78
C PRO A 235 -22.62 2.41 -28.03
N GLY A 236 -21.68 2.49 -28.95
CA GLY A 236 -21.67 1.62 -30.12
C GLY A 236 -21.56 0.18 -29.66
N HIS A 237 -22.57 -0.63 -29.94
CA HIS A 237 -22.45 -2.08 -29.88
C HIS A 237 -21.92 -2.54 -31.23
N SER A 238 -20.80 -3.27 -31.22
CA SER A 238 -20.35 -3.99 -32.40
C SER A 238 -20.69 -5.45 -32.19
N ASP A 239 -21.66 -5.95 -32.93
CA ASP A 239 -21.88 -7.39 -33.05
C ASP A 239 -20.67 -7.95 -33.80
N ILE A 240 -19.71 -8.51 -33.06
CA ILE A 240 -18.57 -9.21 -33.65
C ILE A 240 -19.03 -10.63 -33.96
N ALA A 241 -19.03 -11.00 -35.24
CA ALA A 241 -19.36 -12.35 -35.66
C ALA A 241 -18.15 -13.28 -35.42
N GLU A 242 -18.40 -14.55 -35.12
CA GLU A 242 -17.33 -15.52 -34.81
C GLU A 242 -16.37 -15.69 -36.00
N GLU A 243 -16.90 -15.59 -37.21
CA GLU A 243 -16.18 -15.68 -38.48
C GLU A 243 -15.17 -14.55 -38.71
N ASP A 244 -15.37 -13.39 -38.08
CA ASP A 244 -14.46 -12.25 -38.20
C ASP A 244 -13.23 -12.40 -37.28
N ILE A 245 -13.28 -13.33 -36.32
CA ILE A 245 -12.24 -13.55 -35.33
C ILE A 245 -11.25 -14.61 -35.81
N HIS A 246 -9.98 -14.23 -35.79
CA HIS A 246 -8.87 -15.07 -36.19
C HIS A 246 -8.08 -15.52 -34.96
N PRO A 247 -7.46 -16.73 -34.99
CA PRO A 247 -6.53 -17.13 -33.96
C PRO A 247 -5.43 -16.09 -33.72
N GLY A 248 -5.16 -15.80 -32.45
CA GLY A 248 -4.18 -14.80 -32.03
C GLY A 248 -4.73 -13.37 -31.93
N ASP A 249 -5.96 -13.10 -32.39
CA ASP A 249 -6.62 -11.83 -32.10
C ASP A 249 -6.87 -11.70 -30.59
N VAL A 250 -6.75 -10.47 -30.08
CA VAL A 250 -6.81 -10.17 -28.64
C VAL A 250 -7.94 -9.19 -28.37
N VAL A 251 -8.68 -9.37 -27.28
CA VAL A 251 -9.54 -8.32 -26.75
C VAL A 251 -8.79 -7.62 -25.63
N MET A 252 -8.67 -6.29 -25.76
CA MET A 252 -8.16 -5.42 -24.71
C MET A 252 -9.34 -4.77 -24.01
N VAL A 253 -9.43 -4.93 -22.70
CA VAL A 253 -10.56 -4.45 -21.91
C VAL A 253 -10.12 -3.30 -21.02
N THR A 254 -10.91 -2.22 -21.02
CA THR A 254 -10.81 -1.14 -20.05
C THR A 254 -11.92 -1.27 -19.01
N ASN A 255 -11.62 -1.91 -17.89
CA ASN A 255 -12.56 -2.00 -16.79
C ASN A 255 -12.31 -0.85 -15.79
N LEU A 256 -13.35 -0.08 -15.48
CA LEU A 256 -13.30 1.07 -14.56
C LEU A 256 -13.62 0.67 -13.11
N GLN A 257 -13.36 -0.57 -12.74
CA GLN A 257 -13.38 -1.05 -11.36
C GLN A 257 -12.02 -0.80 -10.67
N GLY A 258 -12.01 -0.70 -9.34
CA GLY A 258 -10.86 -0.25 -8.54
C GLY A 258 -9.54 -0.96 -8.84
N GLN A 259 -9.53 -2.30 -8.76
CA GLN A 259 -8.36 -3.10 -9.13
C GLN A 259 -7.89 -2.85 -10.57
N SER A 260 -8.83 -2.75 -11.50
CA SER A 260 -8.52 -2.59 -12.92
C SER A 260 -7.88 -1.24 -13.21
N ALA A 261 -8.34 -0.18 -12.55
CA ALA A 261 -7.72 1.14 -12.60
C ALA A 261 -6.30 1.15 -12.01
N ALA A 262 -6.05 0.39 -10.94
CA ALA A 262 -4.70 0.22 -10.40
C ALA A 262 -3.75 -0.49 -11.39
N ILE A 263 -4.24 -1.52 -12.09
CA ILE A 263 -3.48 -2.21 -13.16
C ILE A 263 -3.18 -1.25 -14.31
N MET A 264 -4.14 -0.44 -14.73
CA MET A 264 -3.96 0.58 -15.78
C MET A 264 -2.88 1.59 -15.39
N TRP A 265 -2.92 2.10 -14.16
CA TRP A 265 -1.92 3.02 -13.61
C TRP A 265 -0.53 2.38 -13.56
N ALA A 266 -0.38 1.24 -12.88
CA ALA A 266 0.91 0.58 -12.71
C ALA A 266 1.51 0.12 -14.05
N GLY A 267 0.66 -0.33 -14.98
CA GLY A 267 1.07 -0.77 -16.31
C GLY A 267 1.27 0.35 -17.33
N GLY A 268 0.92 1.60 -17.01
CA GLY A 268 0.96 2.71 -17.98
C GLY A 268 0.07 2.48 -19.21
N SER A 269 -1.07 1.81 -19.00
CA SER A 269 -1.93 1.22 -20.04
C SER A 269 -3.39 1.66 -19.86
N ILE A 270 -4.15 1.71 -20.95
CA ILE A 270 -5.62 1.90 -20.90
C ILE A 270 -6.34 0.55 -20.72
N ALA A 271 -5.70 -0.56 -21.10
CA ALA A 271 -6.23 -1.89 -20.88
C ALA A 271 -5.88 -2.38 -19.47
N SER A 272 -6.87 -2.87 -18.75
CA SER A 272 -6.72 -3.50 -17.43
C SER A 272 -6.77 -5.02 -17.49
N HIS A 273 -7.30 -5.58 -18.58
CA HIS A 273 -7.42 -7.02 -18.80
C HIS A 273 -7.29 -7.35 -20.28
N THR A 274 -6.86 -8.57 -20.57
CA THR A 274 -6.72 -9.06 -21.94
C THR A 274 -7.09 -10.53 -22.03
N LEU A 275 -7.66 -10.91 -23.17
CA LEU A 275 -7.86 -12.30 -23.56
C LEU A 275 -7.47 -12.49 -25.02
N MET A 276 -7.19 -13.73 -25.40
CA MET A 276 -6.83 -14.09 -26.77
C MET A 276 -7.82 -15.13 -27.30
N PHE A 277 -8.07 -15.11 -28.61
CA PHE A 277 -8.84 -16.17 -29.27
C PHE A 277 -7.94 -17.23 -29.88
N LEU A 278 -8.28 -18.50 -29.69
CA LEU A 278 -7.67 -19.65 -30.34
C LEU A 278 -8.75 -20.59 -30.88
N ARG A 279 -8.41 -21.38 -31.90
CA ARG A 279 -9.28 -22.46 -32.39
C ARG A 279 -8.75 -23.81 -31.95
N GLU A 280 -9.64 -24.68 -31.47
CA GLU A 280 -9.26 -26.07 -31.20
C GLU A 280 -8.91 -26.76 -32.54
N PRO A 281 -7.71 -27.35 -32.70
CA PRO A 281 -7.26 -27.88 -33.99
C PRO A 281 -8.18 -28.94 -34.60
N LYS A 282 -8.82 -29.77 -33.75
CA LYS A 282 -9.65 -30.90 -34.22
C LYS A 282 -11.06 -30.48 -34.62
N THR A 283 -11.69 -29.61 -33.83
CA THR A 283 -13.10 -29.23 -34.04
C THR A 283 -13.25 -27.89 -34.75
N GLN A 284 -12.17 -27.10 -34.81
CA GLN A 284 -12.14 -25.71 -35.29
C GLN A 284 -13.02 -24.74 -34.49
N LYS A 285 -13.54 -25.16 -33.33
CA LYS A 285 -14.34 -24.32 -32.44
C LYS A 285 -13.47 -23.20 -31.85
N LEU A 286 -14.01 -21.98 -31.81
CA LEU A 286 -13.35 -20.81 -31.26
C LEU A 286 -13.48 -20.77 -29.73
N TYR A 287 -12.37 -20.44 -29.07
CA TYR A 287 -12.29 -20.25 -27.63
C TYR A 287 -11.63 -18.92 -27.30
N ALA A 288 -12.22 -18.18 -26.37
CA ALA A 288 -11.54 -17.13 -25.62
C ALA A 288 -10.70 -17.79 -24.53
N ILE A 289 -9.41 -17.46 -24.47
CA ILE A 289 -8.49 -17.93 -23.43
C ILE A 289 -7.99 -16.73 -22.61
N GLU A 290 -7.95 -16.89 -21.29
CA GLU A 290 -7.60 -15.81 -20.37
C GLU A 290 -7.11 -16.32 -19.01
N SER A 291 -6.49 -15.43 -18.24
CA SER A 291 -6.25 -15.62 -16.81
C SER A 291 -7.31 -14.85 -16.03
N TRP A 292 -8.15 -15.55 -15.28
CA TRP A 292 -9.26 -14.96 -14.52
C TRP A 292 -9.10 -15.23 -13.03
N ALA A 293 -9.89 -14.57 -12.17
CA ALA A 293 -9.83 -14.73 -10.71
C ALA A 293 -9.97 -16.19 -10.21
N GLY A 294 -10.52 -17.08 -11.04
CA GLY A 294 -10.64 -18.53 -10.77
C GLY A 294 -9.56 -19.39 -11.44
N GLY A 295 -8.54 -18.80 -12.04
CA GLY A 295 -7.47 -19.47 -12.78
C GLY A 295 -7.47 -19.20 -14.28
N VAL A 296 -6.49 -19.79 -14.96
CA VAL A 296 -6.36 -19.74 -16.41
C VAL A 296 -7.38 -20.68 -17.05
N ARG A 297 -8.28 -20.12 -17.86
CA ARG A 297 -9.45 -20.82 -18.40
C ARG A 297 -9.62 -20.61 -19.89
N LYS A 298 -10.48 -21.42 -20.48
CA LYS A 298 -11.02 -21.23 -21.82
C LYS A 298 -12.55 -21.23 -21.77
N LEU A 299 -13.15 -20.34 -22.54
CA LEU A 299 -14.59 -20.26 -22.76
C LEU A 299 -14.83 -20.37 -24.26
N THR A 300 -15.86 -21.11 -24.66
CA THR A 300 -16.31 -21.06 -26.05
C THR A 300 -16.77 -19.64 -26.39
N PHE A 301 -16.76 -19.26 -27.66
CA PHE A 301 -17.17 -17.91 -28.06
C PHE A 301 -18.58 -17.54 -27.56
N GLU A 302 -19.52 -18.49 -27.60
CA GLU A 302 -20.88 -18.33 -27.06
C GLU A 302 -20.89 -18.12 -25.55
N GLU A 303 -20.14 -18.93 -24.78
CA GLU A 303 -20.00 -18.76 -23.33
C GLU A 303 -19.37 -17.42 -22.98
N TYR A 304 -18.34 -16.99 -23.72
CA TYR A 304 -17.71 -15.69 -23.54
C TYR A 304 -18.70 -14.54 -23.73
N LEU A 305 -19.48 -14.54 -24.83
CA LEU A 305 -20.48 -13.51 -25.09
C LEU A 305 -21.57 -13.47 -24.02
N LYS A 306 -21.95 -14.62 -23.49
CA LYS A 306 -23.02 -14.76 -22.50
C LYS A 306 -22.57 -14.39 -21.09
N ASP A 307 -21.44 -14.93 -20.65
CA ASP A 307 -21.05 -14.94 -19.24
C ASP A 307 -20.10 -13.77 -18.91
N ASP A 308 -19.29 -13.32 -19.87
CA ASP A 308 -18.16 -12.41 -19.61
C ASP A 308 -18.22 -11.09 -20.39
N ALA A 309 -18.72 -11.08 -21.63
CA ALA A 309 -18.67 -9.88 -22.48
C ALA A 309 -19.42 -8.67 -21.86
N GLY A 310 -20.47 -8.93 -21.06
CA GLY A 310 -21.19 -7.91 -20.31
C GLY A 310 -20.45 -7.34 -19.10
N TRP A 311 -19.42 -8.03 -18.59
CA TRP A 311 -18.47 -7.45 -17.63
C TRP A 311 -17.41 -6.60 -18.34
N TYR A 312 -17.10 -6.94 -19.60
CA TYR A 312 -16.11 -6.28 -20.45
C TYR A 312 -16.70 -5.17 -21.34
N ASN A 313 -17.57 -4.33 -20.78
CA ASN A 313 -18.33 -3.29 -21.50
C ASN A 313 -17.48 -2.25 -22.27
N ASN A 314 -16.17 -2.19 -22.03
CA ASN A 314 -15.22 -1.41 -22.83
C ASN A 314 -14.11 -2.30 -23.40
N GLY A 315 -14.49 -3.34 -24.14
CA GLY A 315 -13.57 -4.17 -24.91
C GLY A 315 -13.30 -3.60 -26.30
N VAL A 316 -12.06 -3.71 -26.75
CA VAL A 316 -11.68 -3.50 -28.16
C VAL A 316 -11.03 -4.77 -28.68
N LEU A 317 -11.56 -5.30 -29.77
CA LEU A 317 -10.89 -6.34 -30.53
C LEU A 317 -9.68 -5.71 -31.25
N VAL A 318 -8.51 -6.26 -30.98
CA VAL A 318 -7.24 -5.87 -31.58
C VAL A 318 -6.79 -7.03 -32.46
N PRO A 319 -7.03 -6.94 -33.78
CA PRO A 319 -6.62 -7.99 -34.68
C PRO A 319 -5.11 -7.99 -34.86
N LEU A 320 -4.52 -9.16 -35.06
CA LEU A 320 -3.11 -9.24 -35.46
C LEU A 320 -2.89 -8.48 -36.78
N LYS A 321 -1.72 -7.84 -36.90
CA LYS A 321 -1.27 -7.33 -38.21
C LYS A 321 -1.24 -8.48 -39.21
N LYS A 322 -1.59 -8.20 -40.46
CA LYS A 322 -1.75 -9.22 -41.51
C LYS A 322 -0.52 -10.13 -41.61
N GLU A 323 0.67 -9.55 -41.54
CA GLU A 323 1.94 -10.28 -41.66
C GLU A 323 2.16 -11.25 -40.48
N LEU A 324 1.73 -10.85 -39.27
CA LEU A 324 1.83 -11.70 -38.09
C LEU A 324 0.78 -12.80 -38.11
N ARG A 325 -0.44 -12.47 -38.57
CA ARG A 325 -1.56 -13.40 -38.70
C ARG A 325 -1.22 -14.56 -39.64
N GLU A 326 -0.59 -14.27 -40.78
CA GLU A 326 -0.16 -15.30 -41.74
C GLU A 326 0.87 -16.28 -41.15
N SER A 327 1.65 -15.82 -40.17
CA SER A 327 2.67 -16.62 -39.48
C SER A 327 2.20 -17.22 -38.15
N PHE A 328 0.97 -16.94 -37.71
CA PHE A 328 0.49 -17.37 -36.39
C PHE A 328 0.22 -18.87 -36.37
N ASP A 329 0.95 -19.61 -35.55
CA ASP A 329 0.77 -21.05 -35.37
C ASP A 329 -0.27 -21.34 -34.28
N ASN A 330 -1.53 -21.46 -34.71
CA ASN A 330 -2.65 -21.78 -33.82
C ASN A 330 -2.46 -23.12 -33.10
N ASP A 331 -1.92 -24.14 -33.77
CA ASP A 331 -1.83 -25.48 -33.22
C ASP A 331 -0.77 -25.56 -32.12
N ALA A 332 0.37 -24.89 -32.35
CA ALA A 332 1.40 -24.74 -31.32
C ALA A 332 0.89 -23.93 -30.13
N ALA A 333 0.20 -22.80 -30.37
CA ALA A 333 -0.38 -21.97 -29.31
C ALA A 333 -1.41 -22.73 -28.48
N TRP A 334 -2.34 -23.44 -29.14
CA TRP A 334 -3.35 -24.26 -28.49
C TRP A 334 -2.74 -25.38 -27.67
N LYS A 335 -1.76 -26.11 -28.23
CA LYS A 335 -1.04 -27.16 -27.51
C LYS A 335 -0.40 -26.59 -26.26
N LYS A 336 0.35 -25.50 -26.37
CA LYS A 336 1.01 -24.87 -25.23
C LYS A 336 0.01 -24.45 -24.15
N PHE A 337 -1.08 -23.80 -24.54
CA PHE A 337 -2.14 -23.40 -23.63
C PHE A 337 -2.69 -24.59 -22.84
N THR A 338 -3.14 -25.63 -23.55
CA THR A 338 -3.77 -26.81 -22.94
C THR A 338 -2.82 -27.69 -22.13
N THR A 339 -1.50 -27.63 -22.38
CA THR A 339 -0.53 -28.46 -21.65
C THR A 339 0.17 -27.74 -20.51
N GLU A 340 0.35 -26.41 -20.61
CA GLU A 340 1.18 -25.65 -19.66
C GLU A 340 0.40 -24.59 -18.87
N PHE A 341 -0.71 -24.09 -19.41
CA PHE A 341 -1.39 -22.92 -18.83
C PHE A 341 -2.77 -23.22 -18.28
N GLU A 342 -3.60 -23.97 -19.00
CA GLU A 342 -4.98 -24.27 -18.62
C GLU A 342 -5.06 -24.92 -17.22
N GLY A 343 -5.90 -24.35 -16.36
CA GLY A 343 -6.10 -24.83 -14.99
C GLY A 343 -5.07 -24.35 -13.97
N ASN A 344 -4.03 -23.60 -14.39
CA ASN A 344 -3.15 -22.93 -13.44
C ASN A 344 -3.92 -21.87 -12.65
N ASP A 345 -3.57 -21.70 -11.37
CA ASP A 345 -4.13 -20.65 -10.53
C ASP A 345 -3.85 -19.25 -11.11
N TYR A 346 -4.70 -18.28 -10.74
CA TYR A 346 -4.45 -16.89 -11.08
C TYR A 346 -3.11 -16.45 -10.51
N GLY A 347 -2.35 -15.66 -11.28
CA GLY A 347 -0.94 -15.37 -11.04
C GLY A 347 -0.60 -14.52 -9.80
N TYR A 348 -1.42 -14.50 -8.75
CA TYR A 348 -1.14 -13.76 -7.50
C TYR A 348 0.25 -14.05 -6.92
N SER A 349 0.68 -15.32 -6.95
CA SER A 349 2.01 -15.72 -6.51
C SER A 349 3.15 -15.07 -7.32
N ASN A 350 2.92 -14.75 -8.59
CA ASN A 350 3.91 -14.05 -9.42
C ASN A 350 4.01 -12.56 -9.08
N PHE A 351 2.99 -11.94 -8.48
CA PHE A 351 3.04 -10.53 -8.07
C PHE A 351 3.79 -10.31 -6.74
N VAL A 352 3.74 -11.29 -5.83
CA VAL A 352 4.27 -11.14 -4.46
C VAL A 352 5.71 -11.67 -4.31
N PHE A 353 6.12 -12.64 -5.14
CA PHE A 353 7.42 -13.32 -4.99
C PHE A 353 8.40 -13.06 -6.14
N THR A 354 8.13 -12.09 -7.01
CA THR A 354 9.09 -11.61 -8.01
C THR A 354 9.86 -10.41 -7.48
N SER A 355 10.81 -10.65 -6.57
CA SER A 355 11.80 -9.66 -6.13
C SER A 355 13.18 -10.29 -6.01
#